data_AF-A0A532TYX7-F1
#
_entry.id   AF-A0A532TYX7-F1
#
_cell.length_a   1.000
_cell.length_b   1.000
_cell.length_c   1.000
_cell.angle_alpha   90.00
_cell.angle_beta   90.00
_cell.angle_gamma   90.00
#
_symmetry.space_group_name_H-M   'P 1'
#
loop_
_entity.id
_entity.type
_entity.pdbx_description
1 polymer ?
#
loop_
_entity_poly.entity_id
_entity_poly.type
_entity_poly.pdbx_seq_one_letter_code
_entity_poly.pdbx_strand_id
1 'polypeptide(L)'
;MNKQFYELGYRYFRMPWEVGPREELAGLVESGRIAPCRAIDLGCGTGSNAVFLAQHGFDVTGVDYAASAIEKARRRADSTGVKVQFIVDDLTDLRNVNGTYDFLADYGTLDDLDQADRDLYVQNVEPLTHPGSMFLLWCFEWPRRWWERLIPFELAFEPGEAERRFGERFEIE
;
A
#
# COMPACT_ATOMS: atom_id res chain seq x y z
N MET A 1 -0.11 -6.37 -12.80
CA MET A 1 0.86 -7.48 -13.10
C MET A 1 0.42 -8.76 -12.38
N ASN A 2 0.81 -9.98 -12.82
CA ASN A 2 0.34 -11.23 -12.16
C ASN A 2 1.09 -11.51 -10.84
N LYS A 3 0.38 -12.00 -9.82
CA LYS A 3 0.90 -12.40 -8.50
C LYS A 3 2.18 -13.25 -8.53
N GLN A 4 2.28 -14.19 -9.47
CA GLN A 4 3.48 -15.04 -9.60
C GLN A 4 4.74 -14.23 -9.95
N PHE A 5 4.60 -13.14 -10.70
CA PHE A 5 5.72 -12.27 -11.04
C PHE A 5 6.34 -11.64 -9.80
N TYR A 6 5.51 -11.12 -8.89
CA TYR A 6 6.00 -10.53 -7.64
C TYR A 6 6.55 -11.57 -6.70
N GLU A 7 5.86 -12.70 -6.53
CA GLU A 7 6.32 -13.75 -5.64
C GLU A 7 7.69 -14.31 -6.07
N LEU A 8 7.91 -14.54 -7.37
CA LEU A 8 9.23 -14.94 -7.88
C LEU A 8 10.24 -13.79 -7.83
N GLY A 9 9.80 -12.57 -8.14
CA GLY A 9 10.61 -11.36 -8.09
C GLY A 9 11.21 -11.15 -6.70
N TYR A 10 10.38 -11.13 -5.67
CA TYR A 10 10.83 -11.02 -4.29
C TYR A 10 11.63 -12.25 -3.83
N ARG A 11 11.31 -13.46 -4.29
CA ARG A 11 12.08 -14.67 -3.91
C ARG A 11 13.54 -14.59 -4.34
N TYR A 12 13.79 -14.14 -5.57
CA TYR A 12 15.10 -14.31 -6.21
C TYR A 12 15.86 -13.01 -6.46
N PHE A 13 15.18 -11.87 -6.42
CA PHE A 13 15.77 -10.57 -6.76
C PHE A 13 15.47 -9.52 -5.69
N ARG A 14 16.15 -8.39 -5.84
CA ARG A 14 15.77 -7.14 -5.19
C ARG A 14 14.96 -6.34 -6.21
N MET A 15 13.68 -6.11 -5.94
CA MET A 15 12.83 -5.40 -6.88
C MET A 15 13.19 -3.91 -6.95
N PRO A 16 13.00 -3.24 -8.11
CA PRO A 16 13.37 -1.83 -8.27
C PRO A 16 12.69 -0.88 -7.27
N TRP A 17 11.49 -1.24 -6.80
CA TRP A 17 10.73 -0.50 -5.80
C TRP A 17 11.09 -0.83 -4.35
N GLU A 18 12.04 -1.75 -4.09
CA GLU A 18 12.61 -1.99 -2.75
C GLU A 18 13.60 -0.88 -2.37
N VAL A 19 13.09 0.35 -2.36
CA VAL A 19 13.71 1.56 -1.84
C VAL A 19 13.40 1.68 -0.34
N GLY A 20 14.06 2.60 0.37
CA GLY A 20 13.78 2.89 1.78
C GLY A 20 12.34 3.38 2.02
N PRO A 21 12.03 3.92 3.21
CA PRO A 21 10.73 4.55 3.40
C PRO A 21 10.53 5.67 2.38
N ARG A 22 9.29 5.85 1.95
CA ARG A 22 8.92 6.90 1.00
C ARG A 22 9.06 8.27 1.65
N GLU A 23 9.61 9.23 0.91
CA GLU A 23 9.90 10.56 1.44
C GLU A 23 8.63 11.30 1.82
N GLU A 24 7.53 11.09 1.10
CA GLU A 24 6.24 11.71 1.38
C GLU A 24 5.68 11.19 2.71
N LEU A 25 5.73 9.87 2.95
CA LEU A 25 5.33 9.27 4.23
C LEU A 25 6.22 9.77 5.36
N ALA A 26 7.54 9.74 5.15
CA ALA A 26 8.50 10.20 6.14
C ALA A 26 8.25 11.67 6.51
N GLY A 27 8.02 12.53 5.52
CA GLY A 27 7.73 13.94 5.72
C GLY A 27 6.46 14.17 6.55
N LEU A 28 5.41 13.39 6.34
CA LEU A 28 4.16 13.50 7.12
C LEU A 28 4.35 13.10 8.59
N VAL A 29 5.15 12.06 8.84
CA VAL A 29 5.46 11.59 10.20
C VAL A 29 6.42 12.56 10.91
N GLU A 30 7.51 12.96 10.26
CA GLU A 30 8.54 13.82 10.84
C GLU A 30 8.05 15.24 11.08
N SER A 31 7.13 15.75 10.24
CA SER A 31 6.47 17.04 10.47
C SER A 31 5.43 17.01 11.59
N GLY A 32 5.07 15.84 12.10
CA GLY A 32 4.03 15.66 13.10
C GLY A 32 2.61 15.85 12.55
N ARG A 33 2.46 15.90 11.21
CA ARG A 33 1.14 15.95 10.56
C ARG A 33 0.34 14.68 10.83
N ILE A 34 1.03 13.56 10.99
CA ILE A 34 0.46 12.29 11.44
C ILE A 34 1.16 11.89 12.74
N ALA A 35 0.41 11.84 13.83
CA ALA A 35 0.89 11.35 15.11
C ALA A 35 0.86 9.80 15.14
N PRO A 36 1.69 9.16 15.98
CA PRO A 36 1.66 7.71 16.15
C PRO A 36 0.26 7.20 16.51
N CYS A 37 -0.25 6.27 15.69
CA CYS A 37 -1.59 5.72 15.76
C CYS A 37 -1.61 4.28 15.21
N ARG A 38 -2.80 3.68 15.07
CA ARG A 38 -2.94 2.37 14.44
C ARG A 38 -2.91 2.52 12.92
N ALA A 39 -1.90 1.95 12.29
CA ALA A 39 -1.62 2.12 10.86
C ALA A 39 -1.62 0.81 10.07
N ILE A 40 -1.96 0.88 8.79
CA ILE A 40 -1.85 -0.23 7.84
C ILE A 40 -1.12 0.19 6.57
N ASP A 41 -0.12 -0.61 6.17
CA ASP A 41 0.64 -0.48 4.93
C ASP A 41 0.11 -1.51 3.91
N LEU A 42 -0.60 -1.01 2.89
CA LEU A 42 -1.35 -1.77 1.89
C LEU A 42 -0.44 -2.12 0.70
N GLY A 43 -0.09 -3.39 0.58
CA GLY A 43 0.95 -3.87 -0.34
C GLY A 43 2.33 -3.46 0.16
N CYS A 44 2.62 -3.80 1.41
CA CYS A 44 3.80 -3.31 2.12
C CYS A 44 5.13 -3.81 1.51
N GLY A 45 5.10 -4.79 0.61
CA GLY A 45 6.27 -5.39 0.00
C GLY A 45 7.24 -5.90 1.06
N THR A 46 8.47 -5.39 1.03
CA THR A 46 9.50 -5.75 2.03
C THR A 46 9.46 -4.89 3.30
N GLY A 47 8.38 -4.14 3.51
CA GLY A 47 8.03 -3.47 4.75
C GLY A 47 8.84 -2.21 5.03
N SER A 48 9.32 -1.49 4.01
CA SER A 48 10.11 -0.25 4.22
C SER A 48 9.31 0.79 5.01
N ASN A 49 8.09 1.07 4.55
CA ASN A 49 7.18 2.03 5.17
C ASN A 49 6.68 1.51 6.52
N ALA A 50 6.21 0.26 6.57
CA ALA A 50 5.74 -0.35 7.81
C ALA A 50 6.78 -0.34 8.95
N VAL A 51 8.04 -0.67 8.65
CA VAL A 51 9.13 -0.62 9.63
C VAL A 51 9.44 0.81 10.06
N PHE A 52 9.47 1.76 9.12
CA PHE A 52 9.67 3.17 9.43
C PHE A 52 8.59 3.72 10.36
N LEU A 53 7.31 3.43 10.10
CA LEU A 53 6.20 3.80 10.96
C LEU A 53 6.37 3.21 12.37
N ALA A 54 6.72 1.93 12.47
CA ALA A 54 6.94 1.28 13.77
C ALA A 54 8.14 1.88 14.54
N GLN A 55 9.20 2.30 13.84
CA GLN A 55 10.31 3.03 14.46
C GLN A 55 9.88 4.39 15.06
N HIS A 56 8.79 4.97 14.54
CA HIS A 56 8.19 6.21 15.04
C HIS A 56 7.04 5.97 16.02
N GLY A 57 6.85 4.74 16.50
CA GLY A 57 5.90 4.41 17.57
C GLY A 57 4.47 4.10 17.12
N PHE A 58 4.23 3.94 15.81
CA PHE A 58 2.93 3.50 15.30
C PHE A 58 2.68 2.02 15.62
N ASP A 59 1.42 1.64 15.77
CA ASP A 59 0.98 0.25 15.83
C ASP A 59 0.65 -0.22 14.41
N VAL A 60 1.56 -0.98 13.79
CA VAL A 60 1.56 -1.17 12.33
C VAL A 60 1.17 -2.60 11.94
N THR A 61 0.20 -2.69 11.03
CA THR A 61 -0.05 -3.89 10.21
C THR A 61 0.52 -3.68 8.80
N GLY A 62 1.29 -4.65 8.29
CA GLY A 62 1.73 -4.66 6.89
C GLY A 62 1.10 -5.83 6.14
N VAL A 63 0.50 -5.57 4.98
CA VAL A 63 -0.22 -6.59 4.21
C VAL A 63 0.38 -6.67 2.81
N ASP A 64 0.70 -7.89 2.37
CA ASP A 64 1.14 -8.15 0.99
C ASP A 64 0.80 -9.60 0.62
N TYR A 65 0.36 -9.87 -0.61
CA TYR A 65 0.01 -11.24 -1.01
C TYR A 65 1.26 -12.09 -1.26
N ALA A 66 2.43 -11.48 -1.50
CA ALA A 66 3.67 -12.19 -1.75
C ALA A 66 4.29 -12.64 -0.43
N ALA A 67 4.16 -13.93 -0.12
CA ALA A 67 4.74 -14.53 1.08
C ALA A 67 6.26 -14.32 1.18
N SER A 68 6.95 -14.30 0.03
CA SER A 68 8.39 -13.98 -0.03
C SER A 68 8.72 -12.53 0.34
N ALA A 69 7.85 -11.58 0.02
CA ALA A 69 7.99 -10.18 0.42
C ALA A 69 7.81 -10.04 1.94
N ILE A 70 6.77 -10.66 2.48
CA ILE A 70 6.48 -10.70 3.92
C ILE A 70 7.61 -11.36 4.71
N GLU A 71 8.24 -12.42 4.19
CA GLU A 71 9.42 -13.02 4.81
C GLU A 71 10.58 -12.01 4.94
N LYS A 72 10.86 -11.25 3.88
CA LYS A 72 11.88 -10.17 3.93
C LYS A 72 11.46 -9.05 4.88
N ALA A 73 10.18 -8.69 4.91
CA ALA A 73 9.65 -7.64 5.78
C ALA A 73 9.82 -7.98 7.26
N ARG A 74 9.53 -9.23 7.65
CA ARG A 74 9.76 -9.73 9.02
C ARG A 74 11.23 -9.65 9.40
N ARG A 75 12.14 -10.13 8.54
CA ARG A 75 13.59 -10.04 8.77
C ARG A 75 14.06 -8.59 8.94
N ARG A 76 13.48 -7.65 8.18
CA ARG A 76 13.77 -6.23 8.31
C ARG A 76 13.34 -5.70 9.68
N ALA A 77 12.09 -5.94 10.08
CA ALA A 77 11.57 -5.52 11.38
C ALA A 77 12.42 -6.07 12.54
N ASP A 78 12.77 -7.36 12.48
CA ASP A 78 13.64 -8.03 13.45
C ASP A 78 15.01 -7.35 13.53
N SER A 79 15.64 -7.05 12.38
CA SER A 79 16.95 -6.39 12.31
C SER A 79 16.95 -4.95 12.85
N THR A 80 15.80 -4.28 12.79
CA THR A 80 15.61 -2.92 13.31
C THR A 80 15.10 -2.88 14.75
N GLY A 81 14.77 -4.03 15.33
CA GLY A 81 14.27 -4.14 16.71
C GLY A 81 12.85 -3.60 16.93
N VAL A 82 12.02 -3.54 15.89
CA VAL A 82 10.62 -3.08 15.97
C VAL A 82 9.64 -4.22 15.78
N LYS A 83 8.40 -4.02 16.23
CA LYS A 83 7.31 -4.98 16.03
C LYS A 83 6.34 -4.45 14.97
N VAL A 84 6.06 -5.28 13.98
CA VAL A 84 5.05 -5.03 12.93
C VAL A 84 4.26 -6.32 12.73
N GLN A 85 2.94 -6.21 12.64
CA GLN A 85 2.08 -7.34 12.29
C GLN A 85 2.06 -7.53 10.77
N PHE A 86 2.87 -8.46 10.26
CA PHE A 86 2.89 -8.78 8.84
C PHE A 86 1.95 -9.94 8.48
N ILE A 87 1.01 -9.68 7.56
CA ILE A 87 -0.03 -10.60 7.12
C ILE A 87 0.15 -10.88 5.62
N VAL A 88 0.14 -12.16 5.26
CA VAL A 88 0.04 -12.55 3.85
C VAL A 88 -1.44 -12.56 3.49
N ASP A 89 -1.90 -11.59 2.72
CA ASP A 89 -3.29 -11.48 2.29
C ASP A 89 -3.41 -10.75 0.95
N ASP A 90 -4.55 -10.91 0.30
CA ASP A 90 -4.82 -10.31 -1.00
C ASP A 90 -5.76 -9.11 -0.85
N LEU A 91 -5.34 -7.93 -1.31
CA LEU A 91 -6.15 -6.71 -1.18
C LEU A 91 -7.40 -6.73 -2.07
N THR A 92 -7.46 -7.58 -3.10
CA THR A 92 -8.67 -7.76 -3.93
C THR A 92 -9.61 -8.85 -3.41
N ASP A 93 -9.19 -9.61 -2.39
CA ASP A 93 -9.94 -10.69 -1.75
C ASP A 93 -9.49 -10.82 -0.28
N LEU A 94 -9.70 -9.75 0.49
CA LEU A 94 -9.14 -9.56 1.81
C LEU A 94 -9.89 -10.40 2.84
N ARG A 95 -9.18 -11.24 3.61
CA ARG A 95 -9.79 -12.25 4.49
C ARG A 95 -9.23 -12.30 5.89
N ASN A 96 -8.01 -11.85 6.07
CA ASN A 96 -7.21 -12.04 7.27
C ASN A 96 -6.94 -10.72 8.01
N VAL A 97 -7.31 -9.60 7.41
CA VAL A 97 -7.22 -8.25 7.99
C VAL A 97 -8.61 -7.81 8.44
N ASN A 98 -8.71 -7.25 9.65
CA ASN A 98 -9.98 -6.86 10.24
C ASN A 98 -9.84 -5.66 11.19
N GLY A 99 -10.99 -5.05 11.48
CA GLY A 99 -11.08 -3.82 12.25
C GLY A 99 -10.73 -2.60 11.41
N THR A 100 -10.59 -1.47 12.09
CA THR A 100 -10.35 -0.18 11.44
C THR A 100 -9.01 0.42 11.85
N TYR A 101 -8.49 1.31 11.01
CA TYR A 101 -7.18 1.94 11.15
C TYR A 101 -7.31 3.45 11.10
N ASP A 102 -6.51 4.15 11.90
CA ASP A 102 -6.44 5.61 11.92
C ASP A 102 -5.67 6.13 10.70
N PHE A 103 -4.69 5.34 10.22
CA PHE A 103 -3.86 5.70 9.06
C PHE A 103 -3.69 4.53 8.09
N LEU A 104 -3.98 4.77 6.82
CA LEU A 104 -3.77 3.83 5.72
C LEU A 104 -2.70 4.41 4.79
N ALA A 105 -1.79 3.58 4.30
CA ALA A 105 -0.82 3.96 3.28
C ALA A 105 -0.84 2.94 2.13
N ASP A 106 -0.94 3.43 0.89
CA ASP A 106 -0.73 2.64 -0.33
C ASP A 106 0.29 3.36 -1.21
N TYR A 107 1.33 2.62 -1.60
CA TYR A 107 2.38 3.14 -2.47
C TYR A 107 2.53 2.28 -3.72
N GLY A 108 1.68 2.55 -4.71
CA GLY A 108 1.75 1.96 -6.04
C GLY A 108 1.12 0.56 -6.13
N THR A 109 0.49 0.06 -5.06
CA THR A 109 -0.20 -1.23 -5.10
C THR A 109 -1.47 -1.11 -5.93
N LEU A 110 -2.23 -0.02 -5.74
CA LEU A 110 -3.43 0.24 -6.51
C LEU A 110 -3.15 0.54 -7.99
N ASP A 111 -1.99 1.13 -8.31
CA ASP A 111 -1.54 1.36 -9.69
C ASP A 111 -1.37 0.05 -10.47
N ASP A 112 -0.90 -1.01 -9.79
CA ASP A 112 -0.57 -2.30 -10.38
C ASP A 112 -1.78 -3.18 -10.73
N LEU A 113 -2.97 -2.76 -10.29
CA LEU A 113 -4.26 -3.42 -10.49
C LEU A 113 -4.97 -2.93 -11.76
N ASP A 114 -5.70 -3.83 -12.40
CA ASP A 114 -6.63 -3.45 -13.47
C ASP A 114 -7.91 -2.82 -12.91
N GLN A 115 -8.78 -2.29 -13.78
CA GLN A 115 -9.98 -1.58 -13.33
C GLN A 115 -10.93 -2.44 -12.47
N ALA A 116 -11.07 -3.74 -12.77
CA ALA A 116 -11.94 -4.62 -12.00
C ALA A 116 -11.33 -4.94 -10.62
N ASP A 117 -10.01 -5.17 -10.59
CA ASP A 117 -9.28 -5.42 -9.35
C ASP A 117 -9.19 -4.16 -8.47
N ARG A 118 -9.14 -2.95 -9.07
CA ARG A 118 -9.23 -1.68 -8.32
C ARG A 118 -10.58 -1.52 -7.63
N ASP A 119 -11.68 -1.91 -8.27
CA ASP A 119 -13.01 -1.89 -7.64
C ASP A 119 -13.07 -2.84 -6.45
N LEU A 120 -12.53 -4.05 -6.60
CA LEU A 120 -12.42 -5.02 -5.51
C LEU A 120 -11.52 -4.51 -4.38
N TYR A 121 -10.38 -3.90 -4.70
CA TYR A 121 -9.50 -3.28 -3.72
C TYR A 121 -10.27 -2.27 -2.88
N VAL A 122 -10.99 -1.33 -3.52
CA VAL A 122 -11.71 -0.27 -2.80
C VAL A 122 -12.78 -0.88 -1.89
N GLN A 123 -13.53 -1.87 -2.36
CA GLN A 123 -14.54 -2.58 -1.57
C GLN A 123 -13.96 -3.28 -0.33
N ASN A 124 -12.73 -3.79 -0.42
CA ASN A 124 -12.06 -4.47 0.69
C ASN A 124 -11.34 -3.50 1.66
N VAL A 125 -10.83 -2.38 1.16
CA VAL A 125 -10.06 -1.40 1.95
C VAL A 125 -10.97 -0.37 2.62
N GLU A 126 -12.07 0.04 1.99
CA GLU A 126 -13.03 1.00 2.57
C GLU A 126 -13.50 0.59 3.99
N PRO A 127 -13.87 -0.68 4.26
CA PRO A 127 -14.29 -1.11 5.59
C PRO A 127 -13.19 -1.06 6.66
N LEU A 128 -11.92 -0.90 6.27
CA LEU A 128 -10.79 -0.73 7.20
C LEU A 128 -10.69 0.70 7.73
N THR A 129 -11.57 1.59 7.29
CA THR A 129 -11.57 3.01 7.65
C THR A 129 -12.67 3.32 8.66
N HIS A 130 -12.57 4.47 9.33
CA HIS A 130 -13.61 5.05 10.16
C HIS A 130 -13.61 6.58 9.99
N PRO A 131 -14.63 7.31 10.48
CA PRO A 131 -14.57 8.77 10.52
C PRO A 131 -13.30 9.24 11.22
N GLY A 132 -12.49 10.04 10.52
CA GLY A 132 -11.19 10.51 11.01
C GLY A 132 -9.97 9.71 10.50
N SER A 133 -10.16 8.59 9.80
CA SER A 133 -9.05 7.89 9.13
C SER A 133 -8.40 8.79 8.08
N MET A 134 -7.07 8.77 8.04
CA MET A 134 -6.28 9.38 6.98
C MET A 134 -5.78 8.30 6.01
N PHE A 135 -5.90 8.53 4.71
CA PHE A 135 -5.40 7.62 3.68
C PHE A 135 -4.37 8.33 2.80
N LEU A 136 -3.11 7.92 2.91
CA LEU A 136 -2.04 8.34 1.99
C LEU A 136 -2.01 7.38 0.80
N LEU A 137 -2.52 7.84 -0.33
CA LEU A 137 -2.47 7.13 -1.60
C LEU A 137 -1.44 7.80 -2.51
N TRP A 138 -0.40 7.06 -2.87
CA TRP A 138 0.48 7.45 -3.96
C TRP A 138 0.09 6.70 -5.22
N CYS A 139 -0.21 7.44 -6.28
CA CYS A 139 -0.56 6.88 -7.57
C CYS A 139 0.06 7.68 -8.72
N PHE A 140 0.25 7.01 -9.84
CA PHE A 140 0.57 7.66 -11.10
C PHE A 140 -0.70 8.10 -11.81
N GLU A 141 -0.78 9.35 -12.26
CA GLU A 141 -1.95 9.87 -12.97
C GLU A 141 -1.52 10.55 -14.28
N TRP A 142 -2.02 10.05 -15.42
CA TRP A 142 -1.91 10.74 -16.71
C TRP A 142 -2.96 10.28 -17.71
N PRO A 143 -3.32 11.12 -18.71
CA PRO A 143 -4.18 10.70 -19.80
C PRO A 143 -3.57 9.53 -20.55
N ARG A 144 -4.33 8.44 -20.70
CA ARG A 144 -3.85 7.23 -21.37
C ARG A 144 -3.38 7.53 -22.79
N ARG A 145 -2.12 7.21 -23.06
CA ARG A 145 -1.48 7.52 -24.34
C ARG A 145 -1.87 6.47 -25.39
N TRP A 146 -1.80 6.84 -26.66
CA TRP A 146 -2.30 5.96 -27.74
C TRP A 146 -1.59 4.60 -27.77
N TRP A 147 -0.29 4.53 -27.43
CA TRP A 147 0.48 3.29 -27.40
C TRP A 147 0.20 2.44 -26.17
N GLU A 148 -0.26 3.04 -25.07
CA GLU A 148 -0.62 2.31 -23.84
C GLU A 148 -1.88 1.46 -24.03
N ARG A 149 -2.66 1.74 -25.09
CA ARG A 149 -3.79 0.90 -25.52
C ARG A 149 -3.34 -0.44 -26.11
N LEU A 150 -2.06 -0.58 -26.44
CA LEU A 150 -1.49 -1.82 -26.99
C LEU A 150 -0.92 -2.74 -25.90
N ILE A 151 -0.91 -2.29 -24.64
CA ILE A 151 -0.36 -3.02 -23.49
C ILE A 151 -1.53 -3.61 -22.68
N PRO A 152 -1.45 -4.87 -22.21
CA PRO A 152 -2.57 -5.54 -21.54
C PRO A 152 -2.70 -5.20 -20.04
N PHE A 153 -2.05 -4.12 -19.58
CA PHE A 153 -2.13 -3.65 -18.20
C PHE A 153 -2.14 -2.13 -18.17
N GLU A 154 -2.74 -1.58 -17.11
CA GLU A 154 -2.76 -0.14 -16.87
C GLU A 154 -1.43 0.32 -16.26
N LEU A 155 -0.99 1.53 -16.62
CA LEU A 155 0.26 2.12 -16.14
C LEU A 155 0.04 3.29 -15.19
N ALA A 156 -1.18 3.82 -15.16
CA ALA A 156 -1.58 4.98 -14.38
C ALA A 156 -3.10 4.99 -14.21
N PHE A 157 -3.54 5.87 -13.34
CA PHE A 157 -4.92 6.30 -13.20
C PHE A 157 -5.29 7.24 -14.35
N GLU A 158 -6.55 7.15 -14.78
CA GLU A 158 -7.13 8.20 -15.60
C GLU A 158 -7.30 9.47 -14.76
N PRO A 159 -7.19 10.67 -15.38
CA PRO A 159 -7.44 11.90 -14.68
C PRO A 159 -8.78 11.89 -13.91
N GLY A 160 -8.72 12.23 -12.62
CA GLY A 160 -9.89 12.26 -11.73
C GLY A 160 -10.37 10.88 -11.22
N GLU A 161 -9.64 9.79 -11.50
CA GLU A 161 -10.06 8.44 -11.09
C GLU A 161 -9.97 8.26 -9.58
N ALA A 162 -8.94 8.79 -8.93
CA ALA A 162 -8.81 8.75 -7.47
C ALA A 162 -10.01 9.44 -6.79
N GLU A 163 -10.42 10.60 -7.31
CA GLU A 163 -11.58 11.35 -6.82
C GLU A 163 -12.88 10.62 -7.04
N ARG A 164 -13.05 9.94 -8.18
CA ARG A 164 -14.25 9.11 -8.42
C ARG A 164 -14.31 7.92 -7.46
N ARG A 165 -13.18 7.32 -7.13
CA ARG A 165 -13.10 6.12 -6.29
C ARG A 165 -13.19 6.45 -4.79
N PHE A 166 -12.61 7.55 -4.36
CA PHE A 166 -12.44 7.88 -2.94
C PHE A 166 -13.19 9.15 -2.50
N GLY A 167 -13.58 10.04 -3.41
CA GLY A 167 -14.13 11.36 -3.09
C GLY A 167 -15.52 11.34 -2.44
N GLU A 168 -16.27 10.23 -2.50
CA GLU A 168 -17.50 10.08 -1.73
C GLU A 168 -17.24 9.83 -0.23
N ARG A 169 -16.02 9.41 0.13
CA ARG A 169 -15.65 8.96 1.48
C ARG A 169 -14.54 9.79 2.12
N PHE A 170 -13.67 10.36 1.31
CA PHE A 170 -12.52 11.13 1.74
C PHE A 170 -12.59 12.55 1.18
N GLU A 171 -12.18 13.51 2.01
CA GLU A 171 -11.77 14.82 1.53
C GLU A 171 -10.35 14.69 0.97
N ILE A 172 -10.19 14.95 -0.32
CA ILE A 172 -8.92 14.81 -1.03
C ILE A 172 -8.23 16.17 -1.09
N GLU A 173 -6.93 16.18 -0.78
CA GLU A 173 -6.08 17.37 -0.70
C GLU A 173 -4.88 17.30 -1.65
#